data_AF-S2D8Y3-F1
#
_entry.id   AF-S2D8Y3-F1
#
_cell.length_a   1.000
_cell.length_b   1.000
_cell.length_c   1.000
_cell.angle_alpha   90.00
_cell.angle_beta   90.00
_cell.angle_gamma   90.00
#
_symmetry.space_group_name_H-M   'P 1'
#
loop_
_entity.id
_entity.type
_entity.pdbx_description
1 polymer ?
#
loop_
_entity_poly.entity_id
_entity_poly.type
_entity_poly.pdbx_seq_one_letter_code
_entity_poly.pdbx_strand_id
1 'polypeptide(L)' 'MSPNQNQSINRNFRPNFSIWRTHDKAEIDYLEETDGMLYAYEFKWKDQKVRFPASFLQTYPEHQAAAFSKKDFEGF' A
#
# COMPACT_ATOMS: atom_id res chain seq x y z
N MET A 1 -43.90 8.71 20.08
CA MET A 1 -43.09 7.57 19.62
C MET A 1 -41.81 8.14 19.03
N SER A 2 -40.66 7.65 19.50
CA SER A 2 -39.34 8.28 19.44
C SER A 2 -38.73 8.43 18.03
N PRO A 3 -37.80 9.39 17.82
CA PRO A 3 -37.09 9.61 16.56
C PRO A 3 -35.93 8.63 16.43
N ASN A 4 -35.71 8.05 15.24
CA ASN A 4 -34.52 7.21 15.03
C ASN A 4 -33.34 8.06 14.54
N GLN A 5 -32.21 7.82 15.21
CA GLN A 5 -31.03 8.64 15.32
C GLN A 5 -30.02 8.36 14.19
N ASN A 6 -29.24 9.41 13.88
CA ASN A 6 -27.87 9.39 13.35
C ASN A 6 -27.22 8.03 13.08
N GLN A 7 -26.77 7.85 11.83
CA GLN A 7 -25.54 7.11 11.56
C GLN A 7 -24.64 7.98 10.68
N SER A 8 -23.95 8.91 11.33
CA SER A 8 -22.71 9.48 10.83
C SER A 8 -21.73 8.33 10.57
N ILE A 9 -21.56 7.95 9.30
CA ILE A 9 -20.51 7.02 8.87
C ILE A 9 -19.15 7.71 8.98
N ASN A 10 -18.69 7.93 10.21
CA ASN A 10 -17.28 8.13 10.50
C ASN A 10 -16.58 6.79 10.23
N ARG A 11 -16.37 6.49 8.94
CA ARG A 11 -15.47 5.44 8.50
C ARG A 11 -14.10 5.96 8.90
N ASN A 12 -13.66 5.61 10.10
CA ASN A 12 -12.28 5.76 10.53
C ASN A 12 -11.43 4.99 9.52
N PHE A 13 -11.03 5.67 8.46
CA PHE A 13 -10.22 5.13 7.38
C PHE A 13 -8.80 5.03 7.94
N ARG A 14 -8.57 4.00 8.75
CA ARG A 14 -7.22 3.63 9.13
C ARG A 14 -6.73 2.69 8.04
N PRO A 15 -5.83 3.15 7.16
CA PRO A 15 -5.22 2.24 6.23
C PRO A 15 -4.52 1.13 7.01
N ASN A 16 -4.93 -0.11 6.75
CA ASN A 16 -4.25 -1.26 7.31
C ASN A 16 -2.95 -1.39 6.52
N PHE A 17 -1.81 -1.17 7.18
CA PHE A 17 -0.53 -1.47 6.57
C PHE A 17 -0.19 -2.94 6.79
N SER A 18 0.34 -3.59 5.77
CA SER A 18 0.80 -4.98 5.81
C SER A 18 2.13 -5.12 5.10
N ILE A 19 2.91 -6.11 5.51
CA ILE A 19 4.11 -6.53 4.78
C ILE A 19 3.68 -7.70 3.90
N TRP A 20 4.00 -7.66 2.62
CA TRP A 20 3.66 -8.75 1.71
C TRP A 20 4.87 -9.68 1.55
N ARG A 21 4.67 -10.98 1.78
CA ARG A 21 5.72 -12.00 1.62
C ARG A 21 5.15 -13.30 1.09
N THR A 22 5.95 -14.05 0.34
CA THR A 22 5.58 -15.35 -0.20
C THR A 22 6.52 -16.47 0.25
N HIS A 23 6.09 -17.72 0.05
CA HIS A 23 6.89 -18.91 0.38
C HIS A 23 8.19 -19.00 -0.43
N ASP A 24 8.23 -18.44 -1.63
CA ASP A 24 9.43 -18.29 -2.47
C ASP A 24 10.29 -17.07 -2.11
N LYS A 25 10.03 -16.44 -0.95
CA LYS A 25 10.80 -15.34 -0.37
C LYS A 25 10.76 -14.04 -1.19
N ALA A 26 9.73 -13.84 -2.01
CA ALA A 26 9.46 -12.51 -2.54
C ALA A 26 8.87 -11.64 -1.43
N GLU A 27 9.24 -10.37 -1.39
CA GLU A 27 8.83 -9.43 -0.35
C GLU A 27 8.44 -8.09 -1.00
N ILE A 28 7.52 -7.37 -0.36
CA ILE A 28 7.26 -5.94 -0.57
C ILE A 28 7.25 -5.28 0.80
N ASP A 29 8.03 -4.21 0.95
CA ASP A 29 8.28 -3.54 2.24
C ASP A 29 6.99 -3.04 2.90
N TYR A 30 6.11 -2.42 2.10
CA TYR A 30 4.89 -1.81 2.61
C TYR A 30 3.74 -1.95 1.61
N LEU A 31 2.60 -2.40 2.12
CA LEU A 31 1.37 -2.58 1.37
C LEU A 31 0.23 -1.88 2.12
N GLU A 32 -0.59 -1.15 1.39
CA GLU A 32 -1.76 -0.44 1.91
C GLU A 32 -2.96 -0.71 1.00
N GLU A 33 -4.13 -0.94 1.60
CA GLU A 33 -5.39 -1.03 0.86
C GLU A 33 -6.25 0.19 1.18
N THR A 34 -6.58 0.95 0.15
CA THR A 34 -7.41 2.15 0.25
C THR A 34 -8.43 2.18 -0.89
N ASP A 35 -9.71 2.34 -0.55
CA ASP A 35 -10.84 2.38 -1.49
C ASP A 35 -10.90 1.20 -2.48
N GLY A 36 -10.50 0.02 -2.03
CA GLY A 36 -10.47 -1.20 -2.84
C GLY A 36 -9.30 -1.27 -3.82
N MET A 37 -8.37 -0.32 -3.77
CA MET A 37 -7.12 -0.32 -4.54
C MET A 37 -5.94 -0.66 -3.64
N LEU A 38 -5.04 -1.48 -4.17
CA LEU A 38 -3.84 -1.90 -3.46
C LEU A 38 -2.64 -1.05 -3.85
N TYR A 39 -1.94 -0.52 -2.87
CA TYR A 39 -0.76 0.30 -3.03
C TYR A 39 0.46 -0.42 -2.46
N ALA A 40 1.46 -0.65 -3.31
CA ALA A 40 2.69 -1.33 -2.96
C ALA A 40 3.88 -0.36 -3.00
N TYR A 41 4.69 -0.39 -1.95
CA TYR A 41 5.78 0.53 -1.78
C TYR A 41 7.06 -0.17 -1.39
N GLU A 42 8.15 0.31 -1.96
CA GLU A 42 9.51 -0.22 -1.79
C GLU A 42 10.45 0.91 -1.42
N PHE A 43 11.26 0.72 -0.38
CA PHE A 43 12.20 1.74 0.08
C PHE A 43 13.63 1.32 -0.25
N LYS A 44 14.39 2.22 -0.84
CA LYS A 44 15.79 1.99 -1.25
C LYS A 44 16.70 3.08 -0.71
N TRP A 45 17.92 2.71 -0.30
CA TRP A 45 18.90 3.70 0.15
C TRP A 45 19.43 4.58 -0.99
N LYS A 46 19.54 4.03 -2.20
CA LYS A 46 19.98 4.72 -3.41
C LYS A 46 18.85 4.75 -4.42
N ASP A 47 18.87 5.76 -5.28
CA ASP A 47 18.00 5.84 -6.44
C ASP A 47 18.34 4.70 -7.41
N GLN A 48 17.44 3.74 -7.54
CA GLN A 48 17.61 2.58 -8.40
C GLN A 48 16.27 2.08 -8.92
N LYS A 49 16.28 1.48 -10.11
CA LYS A 49 15.08 0.85 -10.65
C LYS A 49 14.68 -0.34 -9.77
N VAL A 50 13.50 -0.25 -9.18
CA VAL A 50 12.89 -1.36 -8.44
C VAL A 50 12.05 -2.20 -9.40
N ARG A 51 12.11 -3.52 -9.22
CA ARG A 51 11.24 -4.46 -9.90
C ARG A 51 10.38 -5.12 -8.83
N PHE A 52 9.08 -4.89 -8.90
CA PHE A 52 8.12 -5.55 -8.02
C PHE A 52 8.02 -7.04 -8.36
N PRO A 53 7.71 -7.92 -7.38
CA PRO A 53 7.52 -9.34 -7.61
C PRO A 53 6.50 -9.61 -8.71
N ALA A 54 6.85 -10.45 -9.69
CA ALA A 54 5.93 -10.78 -10.78
C ALA A 54 4.64 -11.45 -10.28
N SER A 55 4.75 -12.21 -9.18
CA SER A 55 3.61 -12.83 -8.48
C SER A 55 2.65 -11.79 -7.91
N PHE A 56 3.16 -10.67 -7.38
CA PHE A 56 2.33 -9.57 -6.91
C PHE A 56 1.56 -8.93 -8.09
N LEU A 57 2.26 -8.56 -9.16
CA LEU A 57 1.67 -7.90 -10.33
C LEU A 57 0.59 -8.75 -11.02
N GLN A 58 0.75 -10.07 -11.01
CA GLN A 58 -0.23 -11.00 -11.58
C GLN A 58 -1.42 -11.26 -10.66
N THR A 59 -1.19 -11.28 -9.34
CA THR A 59 -2.25 -11.56 -8.36
C THR A 59 -3.16 -10.35 -8.16
N TYR A 60 -2.60 -9.15 -8.23
CA TYR A 60 -3.31 -7.89 -8.02
C TYR A 60 -3.21 -7.04 -9.30
N PRO A 61 -4.04 -7.28 -10.31
CA PRO A 61 -3.97 -6.52 -11.57
C PRO A 61 -4.30 -5.03 -11.38
N GLU A 62 -5.21 -4.71 -10.46
CA GLU A 62 -5.59 -3.35 -10.10
C GLU A 62 -4.75 -2.87 -8.90
N HIS A 63 -3.53 -2.41 -9.18
CA HIS A 63 -2.58 -1.95 -8.15
C HIS A 63 -1.90 -0.63 -8.56
N GLN A 64 -1.38 0.08 -7.56
CA GLN A 64 -0.34 1.08 -7.74
C GLN A 64 0.95 0.62 -7.06
N ALA A 65 2.08 0.89 -7.70
CA ALA A 65 3.38 0.50 -7.17
C ALA A 65 4.38 1.65 -7.33
N ALA A 66 5.05 2.01 -6.23
CA ALA A 66 6.02 3.09 -6.21
C ALA A 66 7.25 2.71 -5.39
N ALA A 67 8.42 3.18 -5.81
CA ALA A 67 9.65 3.02 -5.05
C ALA A 67 10.17 4.39 -4.65
N PHE A 68 10.62 4.50 -3.40
CA PHE A 68 11.18 5.73 -2.85
C PHE A 68 12.61 5.49 -2.41
N SER A 69 13.41 6.52 -2.60
CA SER A 69 14.80 6.59 -2.19
C SER A 69 15.06 7.82 -1.34
N LYS A 70 16.26 7.91 -0.76
CA LYS A 70 16.66 9.10 0.01
C LYS A 70 16.45 10.41 -0.76
N LYS A 71 16.71 10.40 -2.08
CA LYS A 71 16.56 11.57 -2.96
C LYS A 71 15.12 12.10 -2.99
N ASP A 72 14.13 11.22 -2.85
CA ASP A 72 12.71 11.59 -2.86
C ASP A 72 12.28 12.34 -1.58
N PHE A 73 13.12 12.32 -0.54
CA PHE A 73 12.87 13.00 0.74
C PHE A 73 13.80 14.20 0.99
N GLU A 74 14.79 14.46 0.13
CA GLU A 74 15.76 15.56 0.32
C GLU A 74 15.18 16.97 0.03
N GLY A 75 13.89 17.08 -0.26
CA GLY A 75 13.18 18.34 -0.57
C GLY A 75 12.20 18.84 0.50
N PHE A 76 12.17 18.23 1.69
CA PHE A 76 11.31 18.62 2.82
C PHE A 76 12.09 19.38 3.92
#